data_AF-K1RHL9-F1
#
_entry.id   AF-K1RHL9-F1
#
_cell.length_a   1.000
_cell.length_b   1.000
_cell.length_c   1.000
_cell.angle_alpha   90.00
_cell.angle_beta   90.00
_cell.angle_gamma   90.00
#
_symmetry.space_group_name_H-M   'P 1'
#
loop_
_entity.id
_entity.type
_entity.pdbx_description
1 polymer ?
#
loop_
_entity_poly.entity_id
_entity_poly.type
_entity_poly.pdbx_seq_one_letter_code
_entity_poly.pdbx_strand_id
1 'polypeptide(L)' 'MRDFGEILAENRKKKGYSQSDLVDLLSQEGIQVTTKAISKWETNAREPALHVFLTLCQLL' A
#
# COMPACT_ATOMS: atom_id res chain seq x y z
N MET A 1 15.02 -1.57 -13.45
CA MET A 1 14.32 -2.47 -12.50
C MET A 1 13.24 -1.62 -11.85
N ARG A 2 11.98 -2.03 -11.83
CA ARG A 2 10.93 -1.26 -11.14
C ARG A 2 11.00 -1.57 -9.66
N ASP A 3 10.95 -0.54 -8.82
CA ASP A 3 11.00 -0.70 -7.37
C ASP A 3 9.61 -1.06 -6.83
N PHE A 4 9.55 -1.77 -5.70
CA PHE A 4 8.32 -2.17 -5.04
C PHE A 4 7.39 -0.98 -4.80
N GLY A 5 7.91 0.14 -4.29
CA GLY A 5 7.13 1.33 -3.99
C GLY A 5 6.52 1.98 -5.23
N GLU A 6 7.22 1.96 -6.35
CA GLU A 6 6.69 2.44 -7.64
C GLU A 6 5.54 1.55 -8.11
N ILE A 7 5.73 0.23 -8.07
CA ILE A 7 4.70 -0.76 -8.44
C ILE A 7 3.46 -0.60 -7.56
N LEU A 8 3.64 -0.40 -6.26
CA LEU A 8 2.56 -0.16 -5.31
C LEU A 8 1.76 1.09 -5.68
N ALA A 9 2.46 2.22 -5.88
CA ALA A 9 1.84 3.49 -6.22
C ALA A 9 1.11 3.43 -7.57
N GLU A 10 1.67 2.76 -8.57
CA GLU A 10 1.05 2.57 -9.88
C GLU A 10 -0.25 1.76 -9.78
N ASN A 11 -0.25 0.61 -9.09
CA ASN A 11 -1.45 -0.22 -8.97
C ASN A 11 -2.55 0.49 -8.19
N ARG A 12 -2.21 1.19 -7.09
CA ARG A 12 -3.15 2.03 -6.35
C ARG A 12 -3.79 3.10 -7.24
N LYS A 13 -2.98 3.83 -8.02
CA LYS A 13 -3.48 4.87 -8.95
C LYS A 13 -4.32 4.28 -10.08
N LYS A 14 -3.97 3.10 -10.62
CA LYS A 14 -4.75 2.41 -11.66
C LYS A 14 -6.16 2.04 -11.20
N LYS A 15 -6.32 1.68 -9.92
CA LYS A 15 -7.64 1.46 -9.32
C LYS A 15 -8.36 2.75 -8.89
N GLY A 16 -7.72 3.91 -9.05
CA GLY A 16 -8.30 5.21 -8.68
C GLY A 16 -8.27 5.53 -7.18
N TYR A 17 -7.51 4.76 -6.39
CA TYR A 17 -7.43 4.95 -4.95
C TYR A 17 -6.43 6.04 -4.57
N SER A 18 -6.81 6.88 -3.61
CA SER A 18 -5.89 7.72 -2.84
C SER A 18 -5.14 6.87 -1.79
N GLN A 19 -4.09 7.43 -1.18
CA GLN A 19 -3.39 6.73 -0.10
C GLN A 19 -4.31 6.51 1.11
N SER A 20 -5.23 7.45 1.41
CA SER A 20 -6.24 7.27 2.46
C SER A 20 -7.21 6.14 2.15
N ASP A 21 -7.66 5.99 0.90
CA ASP A 21 -8.56 4.89 0.54
C ASP A 21 -7.90 3.53 0.76
N LEU A 22 -6.58 3.43 0.50
CA LEU A 22 -5.83 2.21 0.77
C LEU A 22 -5.67 1.94 2.28
N VAL A 23 -5.60 2.98 3.12
CA VAL A 23 -5.65 2.82 4.58
C VAL A 23 -7.00 2.25 5.01
N ASP A 24 -8.08 2.76 4.45
CA ASP A 24 -9.44 2.31 4.78
C ASP A 24 -9.67 0.86 4.35
N LEU A 25 -9.20 0.48 3.15
CA LEU A 25 -9.25 -0.90 2.66
C LEU A 25 -8.44 -1.86 3.54
N LEU A 26 -7.22 -1.48 3.93
CA LEU A 26 -6.42 -2.29 4.85
C LEU A 26 -7.07 -2.39 6.23
N SER A 27 -7.74 -1.33 6.69
CA SER A 27 -8.45 -1.32 7.96
C SER A 27 -9.66 -2.28 7.96
N GLN A 28 -10.35 -2.43 6.82
CA GLN A 28 -11.41 -3.42 6.63
C GLN A 28 -10.89 -4.86 6.72
N GLU A 29 -9.65 -5.10 6.30
CA GLU A 29 -8.93 -6.37 6.45
C GLU A 29 -8.31 -6.54 7.87
N GLY A 30 -8.60 -5.64 8.81
CA GLY A 30 -8.09 -5.66 10.17
C GLY A 30 -6.66 -5.13 10.33
N ILE A 31 -6.08 -4.53 9.29
CA ILE A 31 -4.72 -3.98 9.27
C ILE A 31 -4.76 -2.48 9.51
N GLN A 32 -4.40 -2.07 10.73
CA GLN A 32 -4.36 -0.67 11.13
C GLN A 32 -3.03 -0.02 10.71
N VAL A 33 -3.09 0.83 9.68
CA VAL A 33 -1.93 1.56 9.15
C VAL A 33 -2.26 3.04 9.00
N THR A 34 -1.24 3.86 8.75
CA THR A 34 -1.41 5.30 8.51
C THR A 34 -1.08 5.63 7.07
N THR A 35 -1.63 6.73 6.55
CA THR A 35 -1.29 7.26 5.23
C THR A 35 0.21 7.51 5.09
N LYS A 36 0.87 7.91 6.18
CA LYS A 36 2.33 8.09 6.26
C LYS A 36 3.09 6.77 6.09
N ALA A 37 2.57 5.65 6.58
CA ALA A 37 3.16 4.34 6.36
C ALA A 37 3.11 3.97 4.87
N ILE A 38 1.97 4.18 4.22
CA ILE A 38 1.80 3.94 2.78
C ILE A 38 2.74 4.82 1.97
N SER A 39 2.83 6.11 2.28
CA SER A 39 3.78 7.01 1.62
C SER A 39 5.24 6.53 1.75
N LYS A 40 5.63 5.96 2.90
CA LYS A 40 6.99 5.40 3.07
C LYS A 40 7.21 4.13 2.26
N TRP A 41 6.17 3.32 2.06
CA TRP A 41 6.24 2.14 1.19
C TRP A 41 6.38 2.55 -0.26
N GLU A 42 5.61 3.54 -0.72
CA GLU A 42 5.67 4.04 -2.09
C GLU A 42 6.99 4.74 -2.44
N THR A 43 7.69 5.29 -1.44
CA THR A 43 9.01 5.91 -1.63
C THR A 43 10.18 5.00 -1.26
N ASN A 44 9.92 3.71 -0.99
CA ASN A 44 10.92 2.71 -0.57
C ASN A 44 11.71 3.09 0.69
N ALA A 45 11.20 4.04 1.48
CA ALA A 45 11.80 4.45 2.74
C ALA A 45 11.58 3.42 3.85
N ARG A 46 10.60 2.53 3.68
CA ARG A 46 10.31 1.41 4.58
C ARG A 46 9.59 0.31 3.80
N GLU A 47 9.77 -0.94 4.22
CA GLU A 47 9.02 -2.06 3.70
C GLU A 47 7.81 -2.41 4.61
N PRO A 48 6.69 -2.87 4.04
CA PRO A 48 5.58 -3.44 4.81
C PRO A 48 5.97 -4.78 5.44
N ALA A 49 5.25 -5.19 6.48
CA ALA A 49 5.35 -6.56 6.98
C ALA A 49 4.78 -7.55 5.96
N LEU A 50 5.21 -8.82 6.02
CA LEU A 50 4.82 -9.85 5.04
C LEU A 50 3.30 -10.00 4.91
N HIS A 51 2.56 -10.06 6.02
CA HIS A 51 1.10 -10.19 5.96
C HIS A 51 0.44 -8.98 5.27
N VAL A 52 0.93 -7.77 5.54
CA VAL A 52 0.45 -6.54 4.89
C VAL A 52 0.76 -6.56 3.40
N PHE A 53 1.96 -7.02 3.01
CA PHE A 53 2.32 -7.17 1.61
C PHE A 53 1.38 -8.12 0.87
N LEU A 54 1.06 -9.28 1.46
CA LEU A 54 0.14 -10.23 0.85
C LEU A 54 -1.27 -9.64 0.69
N THR A 55 -1.77 -8.92 1.69
CA THR A 55 -3.06 -8.23 1.60
C THR A 55 -3.03 -7.13 0.54
N LEU A 56 -1.93 -6.36 0.44
CA LEU A 56 -1.75 -5.36 -0.63
C LEU A 56 -1.82 -6.02 -2.02
N CYS A 57 -1.21 -7.18 -2.21
CA CYS A 57 -1.28 -7.92 -3.47
C CYS A 57 -2.70 -8.41 -3.81
N GLN A 58 -3.55 -8.65 -2.82
CA GLN A 58 -4.96 -9.05 -3.03
C GLN A 58 -5.86 -7.83 -3.33
N LEU A 59 -5.59 -6.70 -2.68
CA LEU A 59 -6.40 -5.48 -2.80
C LEU A 59 -6.09 -4.66 -4.06
N LEU A 60 -4.86 -4.70 -4.57
CA LEU A 60 -4.39 -3.82 -5.65
C LEU A 60 -4.31 -4.48 -7.03
#